data_AF-A0A5K0YVZ8-F1
#
_entry.id   AF-A0A5K0YVZ8-F1
#
_cell.length_a   1.000
_cell.length_b   1.000
_cell.length_c   1.000
_cell.angle_alpha   90.00
_cell.angle_beta   90.00
_cell.angle_gamma   90.00
#
_symmetry.space_group_name_H-M   'P 1'
#
loop_
_entity.id
_entity.type
_entity.pdbx_description
1 polymer ?
#
loop_
_entity_poly.entity_id
_entity_poly.type
_entity_poly.pdbx_seq_one_letter_code
_entity_poly.pdbx_strand_id
1 'polypeptide(L)'
;VRNLLLTGCLFCGPLFLTFCFLNTVAIVYSATAALPVGTILVILLIWALVTSPLLVLGGIAGKNSKTEFQAPCRTKKYPREIPPLPWYRGTIPQMAMAGFLPFSAIYIELYYIFASVWGHKIYTIYSILFIVFIILIIVTAFITVALTYFQLAVEDHEWWW
;
A
#
# COMPACT_ATOMS: atom_id res chain seq x y z
N VAL A 1 8.52 12.07 -14.75
CA VAL A 1 9.63 12.32 -13.79
C VAL A 1 9.11 12.69 -12.41
N ARG A 2 8.25 13.71 -12.24
CA ARG A 2 7.64 14.07 -10.94
C ARG A 2 6.97 12.90 -10.20
N ASN A 3 6.10 12.14 -10.88
CA ASN A 3 5.43 10.98 -10.27
C ASN A 3 6.42 9.87 -9.89
N LEU A 4 7.50 9.72 -10.66
CA LEU A 4 8.53 8.71 -10.42
C LEU A 4 9.35 9.04 -9.16
N LEU A 5 9.72 10.32 -9.01
CA LEU A 5 10.37 10.81 -7.79
C LEU A 5 9.45 10.69 -6.57
N LEU A 6 8.18 11.05 -6.71
CA LEU A 6 7.18 10.88 -5.65
C LEU A 6 7.08 9.41 -5.20
N THR A 7 6.91 8.47 -6.13
CA THR A 7 6.86 7.03 -5.78
C THR A 7 8.13 6.54 -5.10
N GLY A 8 9.31 6.96 -5.57
CA GLY A 8 10.59 6.58 -4.96
C GLY A 8 10.79 7.14 -3.56
N CYS A 9 10.38 8.39 -3.31
CA CYS A 9 10.58 9.05 -2.02
C CYS A 9 9.48 8.75 -1.00
N LEU A 10 8.25 8.46 -1.44
CA LEU A 10 7.10 8.27 -0.54
C LEU A 10 7.30 7.12 0.44
N PHE A 11 7.92 6.03 -0.01
CA PHE A 11 8.19 4.87 0.82
C PHE A 11 9.59 4.94 1.46
N CYS A 12 10.62 5.26 0.67
CA CYS A 12 12.00 5.25 1.17
C CYS A 12 12.32 6.42 2.11
N GLY A 13 11.72 7.59 1.92
CA GLY A 13 11.95 8.76 2.77
C GLY A 13 11.56 8.53 4.23
N PRO A 14 10.29 8.19 4.52
CA PRO A 14 9.86 7.93 5.89
C PRO A 14 10.62 6.77 6.55
N LEU A 15 10.88 5.68 5.80
CA LEU A 15 11.66 4.55 6.32
C LEU A 15 13.10 4.93 6.68
N PHE A 16 13.75 5.73 5.84
CA PHE A 16 15.09 6.22 6.14
C PHE A 16 15.10 7.13 7.37
N LEU A 17 14.10 7.99 7.52
CA LEU A 17 13.98 8.88 8.69
C LEU A 17 13.74 8.10 9.98
N THR A 18 12.82 7.14 10.00
CA THR A 18 12.56 6.31 11.19
C THR A 18 13.78 5.46 11.52
N PHE A 19 14.43 4.90 10.51
CA PHE A 19 15.69 4.17 10.67
C PHE A 19 16.77 5.04 11.31
N CYS A 20 17.03 6.25 10.78
CA CYS A 20 18.03 7.16 11.33
C CYS A 20 17.75 7.49 12.79
N PHE A 21 16.49 7.82 13.13
CA PHE A 21 16.10 8.12 14.50
C PHE A 21 16.34 6.93 15.44
N LEU A 22 15.85 5.74 15.07
CA LEU A 22 16.02 4.52 15.86
C LEU A 22 17.50 4.15 16.00
N ASN A 23 18.29 4.31 14.94
CA ASN A 23 19.72 4.03 14.96
C ASN A 23 20.49 5.02 15.84
N THR A 24 20.13 6.30 15.85
CA THR A 24 20.70 7.29 16.79
C THR A 24 20.42 6.90 18.25
N VAL A 25 19.19 6.50 18.56
CA VAL A 25 18.83 6.00 19.91
C VAL A 25 19.64 4.75 20.26
N ALA A 26 19.76 3.80 19.33
CA ALA A 26 20.52 2.57 19.55
C ALA A 26 22.01 2.85 19.84
N ILE A 27 22.62 3.83 19.15
CA ILE A 27 24.01 4.24 19.41
C ILE A 27 24.16 4.84 20.82
N VAL A 28 23.24 5.73 21.24
CA VAL A 28 23.28 6.37 22.56
C VAL A 28 23.22 5.32 23.69
N TYR A 29 22.39 4.29 23.53
CA TYR A 29 22.26 3.22 24.52
C TYR A 29 23.30 2.08 24.36
N SER A 30 24.29 2.22 23.46
CA SER A 30 25.25 1.15 23.13
C SER A 30 24.59 -0.19 22.84
N ALA A 31 23.43 -0.18 22.18
CA ALA A 31 22.67 -1.39 21.90
C ALA A 31 23.36 -2.23 20.81
N THR A 32 23.35 -3.56 20.95
CA THR A 32 23.93 -4.50 19.96
C THR A 32 23.26 -4.39 18.57
N ALA A 33 22.07 -3.79 18.50
CA ALA A 33 21.36 -3.52 17.27
C ALA A 33 21.78 -2.22 16.56
N ALA A 34 22.67 -1.41 17.15
CA ALA A 34 23.21 -0.21 16.53
C ALA A 34 24.05 -0.58 15.31
N LEU A 35 23.67 -0.04 14.14
CA LEU A 35 24.39 -0.31 12.91
C LEU A 35 25.59 0.65 12.77
N PRO A 36 26.79 0.12 12.49
CA PRO A 36 27.95 0.96 12.25
C PRO A 36 27.76 1.75 10.95
N VAL A 37 28.38 2.94 10.88
CA VAL A 37 28.25 3.88 9.76
C VAL A 37 28.56 3.24 8.40
N GLY A 38 29.50 2.29 8.36
CA GLY A 38 29.83 1.54 7.14
C GLY A 38 28.64 0.75 6.57
N THR A 39 27.86 0.09 7.41
CA THR A 39 26.68 -0.68 6.96
C THR A 39 25.57 0.25 6.45
N ILE A 40 25.40 1.41 7.07
CA ILE A 40 24.45 2.44 6.60
C ILE A 40 24.83 2.91 5.19
N LEU A 41 26.11 3.14 4.95
CA LEU A 41 26.63 3.55 3.65
C LEU A 41 26.43 2.46 2.59
N VAL A 42 26.66 1.18 2.95
CA VAL A 42 26.37 0.02 2.07
C VAL A 42 24.89 -0.04 1.70
N ILE A 43 23.98 0.12 2.67
CA ILE A 43 22.53 0.12 2.42
C ILE A 43 22.14 1.26 1.47
N LEU A 44 22.69 2.46 1.69
CA LEU A 44 22.47 3.62 0.79
C LEU A 44 23.01 3.37 -0.62
N LEU A 45 24.18 2.73 -0.76
CA LEU A 45 24.75 2.37 -2.05
C LEU A 45 23.90 1.33 -2.78
N ILE A 46 23.43 0.29 -2.10
CA ILE A 46 22.55 -0.72 -2.70
C ILE A 46 21.26 -0.05 -3.19
N TRP A 47 20.67 0.82 -2.38
CA TRP A 47 19.47 1.56 -2.78
C TRP A 47 19.72 2.47 -3.99
N ALA A 48 20.82 3.22 -4.00
CA ALA A 48 21.18 4.13 -5.08
C ALA A 48 21.54 3.39 -6.39
N LEU A 49 22.24 2.25 -6.30
CA LEU A 49 22.74 1.51 -7.47
C LEU A 49 21.76 0.47 -8.00
N VAL A 50 20.81 -0.02 -7.18
CA VAL A 50 19.85 -1.05 -7.60
C VAL A 50 18.45 -0.45 -7.70
N THR A 51 17.92 0.11 -6.60
CA THR A 51 16.53 0.56 -6.53
C THR A 51 16.27 1.76 -7.43
N SER A 52 17.15 2.76 -7.43
CA SER A 52 17.01 3.96 -8.26
C SER A 52 16.98 3.65 -9.77
N PRO A 53 17.94 2.91 -10.36
CA PRO A 53 17.87 2.59 -11.79
C PRO A 53 16.71 1.66 -12.14
N LEU A 54 16.35 0.70 -11.28
CA LEU A 54 15.15 -0.13 -11.52
C LEU A 54 13.87 0.71 -11.55
N LEU A 55 13.74 1.69 -10.65
CA LEU A 55 12.61 2.61 -10.61
C LEU A 55 12.53 3.43 -11.91
N VAL A 56 13.66 3.96 -12.38
CA VAL A 56 13.74 4.72 -13.63
C VAL A 56 13.41 3.83 -14.84
N LEU A 57 14.00 2.64 -14.93
CA LEU A 57 13.74 1.68 -16.00
C LEU A 57 12.28 1.24 -16.03
N GLY A 58 11.70 0.91 -14.87
CA GLY A 58 10.28 0.57 -14.73
C GLY A 58 9.37 1.73 -15.14
N GLY A 59 9.75 2.96 -14.80
CA GLY A 59 9.04 4.16 -15.23
C GLY A 59 9.11 4.44 -16.74
N ILE A 60 10.26 4.17 -17.36
CA ILE A 60 10.42 4.29 -18.82
C ILE A 60 9.61 3.20 -19.53
N ALA A 61 9.72 1.95 -19.06
CA ALA A 61 8.93 0.83 -19.59
C ALA A 61 7.42 1.10 -19.48
N GLY A 62 6.95 1.55 -18.32
CA GLY A 62 5.55 1.92 -18.11
C GLY A 62 5.08 3.12 -18.94
N LYS A 63 5.99 4.04 -19.33
CA LYS A 63 5.66 5.13 -20.26
C LYS A 63 5.55 4.63 -21.71
N ASN A 64 6.44 3.73 -22.12
CA ASN A 64 6.49 3.23 -23.49
C ASN A 64 5.40 2.19 -23.78
N SER A 65 4.95 1.44 -22.78
CA SER A 65 3.85 0.46 -22.91
C SER A 65 2.46 1.08 -22.83
N LYS A 66 2.33 2.41 -22.88
CA LYS A 66 1.02 3.07 -22.88
C LYS A 66 0.35 2.90 -24.23
N THR A 67 -0.63 2.00 -24.32
CA THR A 67 -1.59 2.01 -25.41
C THR A 67 -2.45 3.27 -25.32
N GLU A 68 -2.72 3.94 -26.45
CA GLU A 68 -3.69 5.04 -26.48
C GLU A 68 -5.03 4.54 -25.94
N PHE A 69 -5.62 5.28 -25.01
CA PHE A 69 -6.91 4.92 -24.44
C PHE A 69 -7.97 5.01 -25.54
N GLN A 70 -8.41 3.86 -26.02
CA GLN A 70 -9.55 3.77 -26.93
C GLN A 70 -10.81 3.58 -26.09
N ALA A 71 -11.62 4.63 -26.02
CA ALA A 71 -12.92 4.54 -25.35
C ALA A 71 -13.76 3.45 -26.05
N PRO A 72 -14.30 2.46 -25.31
CA PRO A 72 -15.05 1.35 -25.90
C PRO A 72 -16.40 1.81 -26.49
N CYS A 73 -16.79 3.06 -26.27
CA CYS A 73 -18.06 3.62 -26.69
C CYS A 73 -17.93 5.12 -27.06
N ARG A 74 -18.81 5.57 -27.94
CA ARG A 74 -18.87 6.97 -28.41
C ARG A 74 -19.32 7.88 -27.26
N THR A 75 -18.46 8.81 -26.86
CA THR A 75 -18.75 9.78 -25.79
C THR A 75 -19.78 10.82 -26.24
N LYS A 76 -20.67 11.21 -25.34
CA LYS A 76 -21.58 12.36 -25.55
C LYS A 76 -20.84 13.66 -25.25
N LYS A 77 -21.20 14.75 -25.93
CA LYS A 77 -20.54 16.07 -25.80
C LYS A 77 -20.93 16.82 -24.51
N TYR A 78 -22.05 16.46 -23.89
CA TYR A 78 -22.52 17.04 -22.64
C TYR A 78 -22.46 15.98 -21.52
N PRO A 79 -21.81 16.27 -20.38
CA PRO A 79 -21.76 15.37 -19.24
C PRO A 79 -23.16 15.21 -18.65
N ARG A 80 -23.50 13.98 -18.25
CA ARG A 80 -24.77 13.72 -17.56
C ARG A 80 -24.70 14.25 -16.12
N GLU A 81 -25.80 14.76 -15.60
CA GLU A 81 -25.91 15.11 -14.17
C GLU A 81 -25.74 13.85 -13.30
N ILE A 82 -24.86 13.95 -12.30
CA ILE A 82 -24.57 12.86 -11.35
C ILE A 82 -25.73 12.80 -10.34
N PRO A 83 -26.35 11.63 -10.14
CA PRO A 83 -27.43 11.51 -9.16
C PRO A 83 -26.91 11.76 -7.74
N PRO A 84 -27.69 12.44 -6.87
CA PRO A 84 -27.28 12.63 -5.47
C PRO A 84 -27.19 11.27 -4.77
N LEU A 85 -26.02 11.00 -4.19
CA LEU A 85 -25.74 9.77 -3.46
C LEU A 85 -26.27 9.86 -2.01
N PRO A 86 -26.86 8.77 -1.48
CA PRO A 86 -27.15 8.67 -0.05
C PRO A 86 -25.86 8.76 0.78
N TRP A 87 -25.98 9.22 2.02
CA TRP A 87 -24.83 9.43 2.92
C TRP A 87 -23.89 8.20 3.05
N TYR A 88 -24.45 6.99 3.05
CA TYR A 88 -23.69 5.74 3.20
C TYR A 88 -22.89 5.33 1.94
N ARG A 89 -23.17 5.97 0.79
CA ARG A 89 -22.39 5.80 -0.44
C ARG A 89 -21.31 6.88 -0.62
N GLY A 90 -21.08 7.72 0.39
CA GLY A 90 -19.95 8.63 0.39
C GLY A 90 -18.61 7.89 0.50
N THR A 91 -17.53 8.57 0.11
CA THR A 91 -16.17 8.01 0.10
C THR A 91 -15.72 7.49 1.46
N ILE A 92 -15.95 8.25 2.53
CA ILE A 92 -15.49 7.88 3.89
C ILE A 92 -16.23 6.64 4.44
N PRO A 93 -17.58 6.56 4.42
CA PRO A 93 -18.29 5.34 4.80
C PRO A 93 -17.89 4.13 3.97
N GLN A 94 -17.73 4.28 2.65
CA GLN A 94 -17.30 3.19 1.78
C GLN A 94 -15.89 2.69 2.12
N MET A 95 -14.94 3.60 2.40
CA MET A 95 -13.59 3.23 2.84
C MET A 95 -13.61 2.44 4.17
N ALA A 96 -14.44 2.86 5.12
CA ALA A 96 -14.60 2.15 6.39
C ALA A 96 -15.22 0.75 6.19
N MET A 97 -16.26 0.64 5.36
CA MET A 97 -16.87 -0.65 5.02
C MET A 97 -15.90 -1.57 4.27
N ALA A 98 -15.07 -1.02 3.38
CA ALA A 98 -14.05 -1.76 2.64
C ALA A 98 -13.03 -2.42 3.57
N GLY A 99 -12.60 -1.71 4.61
CA GLY A 99 -11.60 -2.19 5.56
C GLY A 99 -12.13 -3.16 6.60
N PHE A 100 -13.41 -3.08 6.96
CA PHE A 100 -14.00 -3.87 8.04
C PHE A 100 -13.91 -5.38 7.79
N LEU A 101 -14.24 -5.82 6.57
CA LEU A 101 -14.22 -7.25 6.20
C LEU A 101 -12.82 -7.87 6.22
N PRO A 102 -11.79 -7.33 5.53
CA PRO A 102 -10.43 -7.86 5.63
C PRO A 102 -9.84 -7.73 7.04
N PHE A 103 -10.21 -6.70 7.81
CA PHE A 103 -9.79 -6.57 9.21
C PHE A 103 -10.37 -7.69 10.08
N SER A 104 -11.66 -8.01 9.92
CA SER A 104 -12.29 -9.11 10.66
C SER A 104 -11.64 -10.46 10.38
N ALA A 105 -11.16 -10.68 9.15
CA ALA A 105 -10.49 -11.92 8.75
C ALA A 105 -9.11 -12.13 9.41
N ILE A 106 -8.38 -11.05 9.73
CA ILE A 106 -7.04 -11.13 10.34
C ILE A 106 -7.02 -10.81 11.85
N TYR A 107 -8.14 -10.34 12.40
CA TYR A 107 -8.20 -9.80 13.77
C TYR A 107 -7.57 -10.71 14.83
N ILE A 108 -7.87 -12.01 14.79
CA ILE A 108 -7.38 -13.00 15.76
C ILE A 108 -5.85 -13.16 15.64
N GLU A 109 -5.33 -13.23 14.41
CA GLU A 109 -3.89 -13.34 14.18
C GLU A 109 -3.14 -12.08 14.60
N LEU A 110 -3.73 -10.90 14.34
CA LEU A 110 -3.17 -9.63 14.76
C LEU A 110 -3.02 -9.56 16.29
N TYR A 111 -4.02 -10.05 17.02
CA TYR A 111 -3.96 -10.17 18.48
C TYR A 111 -2.82 -11.07 18.94
N TYR A 112 -2.65 -12.25 18.32
CA TYR A 112 -1.56 -13.16 18.67
C TYR A 112 -0.19 -12.60 18.33
N ILE A 113 -0.05 -11.87 17.22
CA ILE A 113 1.19 -11.18 16.85
C ILE A 113 1.53 -10.13 17.91
N PHE A 114 0.57 -9.29 18.31
CA PHE A 114 0.82 -8.29 19.35
C PHE A 114 1.16 -8.93 20.68
N ALA A 115 0.44 -9.96 21.11
CA ALA A 115 0.80 -10.71 22.31
C ALA A 115 2.23 -11.28 22.25
N SER A 116 2.70 -11.64 21.05
CA SER A 116 4.07 -12.11 20.85
C SER A 116 5.11 -11.00 20.89
N VAL A 117 4.84 -9.85 20.28
CA VAL A 117 5.70 -8.66 20.32
C VAL A 117 5.90 -8.17 21.76
N TRP A 118 4.86 -8.21 22.59
CA TRP A 118 4.93 -7.86 24.01
C TRP A 118 5.56 -8.96 24.89
N GLY A 119 6.05 -10.06 24.30
CA GLY A 119 6.74 -11.13 25.01
C GLY A 119 5.83 -12.04 25.84
N HIS A 120 4.50 -11.91 25.72
CA HIS A 120 3.57 -12.72 26.49
C HIS A 120 3.53 -14.19 26.02
N LYS A 121 3.71 -14.46 24.72
CA LYS A 121 3.82 -15.83 24.14
C LYS A 121 4.64 -15.84 22.84
N ILE A 122 5.47 -16.86 22.63
CA ILE A 122 6.15 -17.07 21.34
C ILE A 122 5.10 -17.52 20.32
N TYR A 123 4.95 -16.78 19.21
CA TYR A 123 4.07 -17.17 18.11
C TYR A 123 4.69 -18.33 17.34
N THR A 124 4.18 -19.55 17.52
CA THR A 124 4.73 -20.76 16.88
C THR A 124 3.93 -21.20 15.65
N ILE A 125 2.82 -20.54 15.33
CA ILE A 125 1.84 -20.99 14.34
C ILE A 125 1.99 -20.26 13.00
N TYR A 126 3.21 -20.24 12.46
CA TYR A 126 3.51 -19.56 11.19
C TYR A 126 2.72 -20.10 9.99
N SER A 127 2.36 -21.38 10.00
CA SER A 127 1.57 -22.00 8.93
C SER A 127 0.15 -21.45 8.84
N ILE A 128 -0.50 -21.15 9.98
CA ILE A 128 -1.84 -20.55 9.99
C ILE A 128 -1.75 -19.09 9.54
N LEU A 129 -0.73 -18.34 9.97
CA LEU A 129 -0.48 -16.98 9.49
C LEU A 129 -0.42 -16.92 7.96
N PHE A 130 0.28 -17.86 7.33
CA PHE A 130 0.40 -17.92 5.88
C PHE A 130 -0.95 -18.19 5.19
N ILE A 131 -1.76 -19.11 5.74
CA ILE A 131 -3.11 -19.39 5.21
C ILE A 131 -4.01 -18.15 5.37
N VAL A 132 -4.00 -17.50 6.52
CA VAL A 132 -4.78 -16.28 6.78
C VAL A 132 -4.33 -15.14 5.87
N PHE A 133 -3.05 -15.04 5.56
CA PHE A 133 -2.53 -14.08 4.59
C PHE A 133 -3.10 -14.31 3.18
N ILE A 134 -3.17 -15.56 2.72
CA ILE A 134 -3.82 -15.90 1.44
C ILE A 134 -5.30 -15.54 1.46
N ILE A 135 -6.02 -15.90 2.53
CA ILE A 135 -7.44 -15.57 2.69
C ILE A 135 -7.62 -14.04 2.67
N LEU A 136 -6.74 -13.28 3.32
CA LEU A 136 -6.78 -11.83 3.34
C LEU A 136 -6.61 -11.25 1.93
N ILE A 137 -5.70 -11.76 1.12
CA ILE A 137 -5.55 -11.34 -0.29
C ILE A 137 -6.84 -11.57 -1.06
N ILE A 138 -7.43 -12.77 -0.92
CA ILE A 138 -8.66 -13.15 -1.61
C ILE A 138 -9.83 -12.26 -1.19
N VAL A 139 -10.05 -12.09 0.12
CA VAL A 139 -11.12 -11.23 0.66
C VAL A 139 -10.92 -9.79 0.21
N THR A 140 -9.70 -9.26 0.29
CA THR A 140 -9.40 -7.89 -0.15
C THR A 140 -9.68 -7.71 -1.64
N ALA A 141 -9.31 -8.69 -2.48
CA ALA A 141 -9.61 -8.67 -3.90
C ALA A 141 -11.13 -8.66 -4.17
N PHE A 142 -11.89 -9.53 -3.50
CA PHE A 142 -13.36 -9.57 -3.64
C PHE A 142 -14.01 -8.25 -3.24
N ILE A 143 -13.62 -7.67 -2.10
CA ILE A 143 -14.16 -6.38 -1.64
C ILE A 143 -13.79 -5.25 -2.59
N THR A 144 -12.57 -5.24 -3.10
CA THR A 144 -12.14 -4.25 -4.09
C THR A 144 -12.98 -4.33 -5.36
N VAL A 145 -13.19 -5.54 -5.90
CA VAL A 145 -14.03 -5.74 -7.10
C VAL A 145 -15.48 -5.33 -6.84
N ALA A 146 -16.06 -5.72 -5.71
CA ALA A 146 -17.44 -5.39 -5.36
C ALA A 146 -17.65 -3.88 -5.21
N LEU A 147 -16.75 -3.18 -4.53
CA LEU A 147 -16.83 -1.73 -4.36
C LEU A 147 -16.60 -0.98 -5.66
N THR A 148 -15.68 -1.45 -6.50
CA THR A 148 -15.45 -0.88 -7.84
C THR A 148 -16.70 -1.03 -8.70
N TYR A 149 -17.37 -2.19 -8.62
CA TYR A 149 -18.66 -2.40 -9.30
C TYR A 149 -19.73 -1.43 -8.80
N PHE A 150 -19.87 -1.25 -7.48
CA PHE A 150 -20.82 -0.27 -6.95
C PHE A 150 -20.50 1.17 -7.35
N GLN A 151 -19.22 1.53 -7.45
CA GLN A 151 -18.79 2.85 -7.92
C GLN A 151 -19.13 3.05 -9.40
N LEU A 152 -18.85 2.05 -10.24
CA LEU A 152 -19.18 2.08 -11.67
C LEU A 152 -20.70 2.13 -11.91
N ALA A 153 -21.50 1.48 -11.07
CA ALA A 153 -22.96 1.50 -11.14
C ALA A 153 -23.58 2.88 -10.85
N VAL A 154 -22.82 3.82 -10.28
CA VAL A 154 -23.25 5.21 -10.06
C VAL A 154 -23.12 6.06 -11.34
N GLU A 155 -22.41 5.56 -12.36
CA GLU A 155 -22.13 6.28 -13.61
C GLU A 155 -21.45 7.65 -13.38
N ASP A 156 -20.65 7.76 -12.33
CA ASP A 156 -19.92 8.98 -12.00
C ASP A 156 -18.75 9.19 -12.97
N HIS A 157 -18.80 10.28 -13.71
CA HIS A 157 -17.79 10.65 -14.71
C HIS A 157 -16.68 11.54 -14.14
N GLU A 158 -16.80 12.03 -12.90
CA GLU A 158 -15.72 12.74 -12.19
C GLU A 158 -14.72 11.76 -11.56
N TRP A 159 -15.06 10.47 -11.51
CA TRP A 159 -14.15 9.44 -11.05
C TRP A 159 -12.90 9.37 -11.95
N TRP A 160 -11.74 9.44 -11.31
CA TRP A 160 -10.41 9.47 -11.94
C TRP A 160 -10.01 8.25 -12.79
N TRP A 161 -10.80 7.18 -12.82
CA TRP A 161 -10.47 5.89 -13.43
C TRP A 161 -11.39 5.55 -14.60
#